data_AF-A0A7C5DGB9-F1
#
_entry.id   AF-A0A7C5DGB9-F1
#
_cell.length_a   1.000
_cell.length_b   1.000
_cell.length_c   1.000
_cell.angle_alpha   90.00
_cell.angle_beta   90.00
_cell.angle_gamma   90.00
#
_symmetry.space_group_name_H-M   'P 1'
#
loop_
_entity.id
_entity.type
_entity.pdbx_description
1 polymer ?
#
loop_
_entity_poly.entity_id
_entity_poly.type
_entity_poly.pdbx_seq_one_letter_code
_entity_poly.pdbx_strand_id
1 'polypeptide(L)'
;MTSLDGAPHITGSFDCSGNKLTTLEGAPRKINGDFNCSGNLLNCLKGAPAKVKGSFDCSRNRLIALTGAPRKLKGLFDCSGNLLVSIYGAPLETGSFNCSSNRLRSLQGAPDEVRFDFDCSHNQLSSLDGAPEFVNGHFFCSNNLLENLEHGPVEVSGDFNCSGNRLTSLQRFPKKVAGALDCSGNPAVSCDTARQEPGNRCVRLVQGGATRCYCQDSNPAKPVALSPPSSPINTAI
;
A
#
# COMPACT_ATOMS: atom_id res chain seq x y z
N MET A 1 30.08 -0.16 10.03
CA MET A 1 30.43 1.16 9.47
C MET A 1 29.62 2.24 10.17
N THR A 2 30.22 3.41 10.43
CA THR A 2 29.57 4.58 11.08
C THR A 2 29.71 5.89 10.28
N SER A 3 30.54 5.92 9.24
CA SER A 3 30.69 7.05 8.30
C SER A 3 30.93 6.52 6.87
N LEU A 4 30.59 7.35 5.87
CA LEU A 4 30.85 7.13 4.44
C LEU A 4 32.00 7.98 3.90
N ASP A 5 32.79 8.63 4.76
CA ASP A 5 33.91 9.46 4.36
C ASP A 5 34.91 8.67 3.50
N GLY A 6 35.32 9.28 2.38
CA GLY A 6 36.22 8.67 1.41
C GLY A 6 35.54 7.73 0.41
N ALA A 7 34.20 7.62 0.43
CA ALA A 7 33.48 6.89 -0.62
C ALA A 7 33.73 7.53 -2.01
N PRO A 8 33.79 6.72 -3.08
CA PRO A 8 34.07 7.21 -4.42
C PRO A 8 32.99 8.19 -4.88
N HIS A 9 33.37 9.21 -5.66
CA HIS A 9 32.41 10.23 -6.11
C HIS A 9 31.33 9.71 -7.08
N ILE A 10 31.64 8.67 -7.85
CA ILE A 10 30.75 8.00 -8.81
C ILE A 10 30.96 6.49 -8.70
N THR A 11 29.89 5.71 -8.67
CA THR A 11 29.95 4.25 -8.68
C THR A 11 28.80 3.64 -9.51
N GLY A 12 28.86 2.33 -9.77
CA GLY A 12 27.77 1.52 -10.28
C GLY A 12 26.62 1.50 -9.26
N SER A 13 26.47 0.39 -8.53
CA SER A 13 25.64 0.35 -7.32
C SER A 13 26.47 0.66 -6.07
N PHE A 14 25.83 1.12 -5.00
CA PHE A 14 26.45 1.39 -3.71
C PHE A 14 25.57 0.85 -2.59
N ASP A 15 26.13 -0.06 -1.80
CA ASP A 15 25.45 -0.69 -0.68
C ASP A 15 26.17 -0.33 0.63
N CYS A 16 25.45 0.35 1.51
CA CYS A 16 25.85 0.68 2.87
C CYS A 16 24.82 0.19 3.91
N SER A 17 24.00 -0.79 3.54
CA SER A 17 22.94 -1.33 4.38
C SER A 17 23.46 -2.10 5.60
N GLY A 18 22.59 -2.29 6.60
CA GLY A 18 22.87 -3.14 7.77
C GLY A 18 23.99 -2.62 8.69
N ASN A 19 24.10 -1.29 8.81
CA ASN A 19 25.17 -0.63 9.56
C ASN A 19 24.61 0.19 10.74
N LYS A 20 25.41 1.13 11.26
CA LYS A 20 25.01 2.04 12.35
C LYS A 20 25.07 3.50 11.90
N LEU A 21 24.84 3.76 10.61
CA LEU A 21 24.91 5.11 10.05
C LEU A 21 23.79 5.97 10.62
N THR A 22 24.15 7.17 11.08
CA THR A 22 23.21 8.22 11.51
C THR A 22 23.10 9.35 10.48
N THR A 23 23.98 9.35 9.48
CA THR A 23 24.02 10.31 8.37
C THR A 23 24.51 9.62 7.09
N LEU A 24 24.16 10.19 5.94
CA LEU A 24 24.69 9.80 4.62
C LEU A 24 25.76 10.79 4.11
N GLU A 25 26.23 11.71 4.96
CA GLU A 25 27.39 12.54 4.63
C GLU A 25 28.59 11.68 4.22
N GLY A 26 29.27 12.11 3.16
CA GLY A 26 30.34 11.35 2.52
C GLY A 26 29.87 10.39 1.41
N ALA A 27 28.56 10.11 1.27
CA ALA A 27 28.06 9.24 0.21
C ALA A 27 28.44 9.75 -1.21
N PRO A 28 28.59 8.85 -2.19
CA PRO A 28 28.78 9.24 -3.58
C PRO A 28 27.67 10.19 -4.03
N ARG A 29 28.01 11.25 -4.78
CA ARG A 29 26.98 12.22 -5.24
C ARG A 29 26.14 11.68 -6.41
N LYS A 30 26.67 10.72 -7.16
CA LYS A 30 26.03 10.11 -8.33
C LYS A 30 26.22 8.59 -8.32
N ILE A 31 25.11 7.87 -8.47
CA ILE A 31 25.04 6.42 -8.53
C ILE A 31 24.48 6.02 -9.89
N ASN A 32 25.19 5.15 -10.62
CA ASN A 32 24.76 4.69 -11.95
C ASN A 32 23.88 3.44 -11.91
N GLY A 33 23.78 2.77 -10.77
CA GLY A 33 22.90 1.64 -10.46
C GLY A 33 22.03 1.96 -9.24
N ASP A 34 22.02 1.05 -8.27
CA ASP A 34 21.18 1.13 -7.07
C ASP A 34 21.93 1.74 -5.89
N PHE A 35 21.20 2.47 -5.03
CA PHE A 35 21.70 2.96 -3.76
C PHE A 35 20.93 2.29 -2.62
N ASN A 36 21.63 1.49 -1.82
CA ASN A 36 21.05 0.81 -0.66
C ASN A 36 21.65 1.35 0.63
N CYS A 37 20.82 1.97 1.47
CA CYS A 37 21.16 2.45 2.81
C CYS A 37 20.23 1.88 3.90
N SER A 38 19.53 0.77 3.60
CA SER A 38 18.56 0.18 4.51
C SER A 38 19.18 -0.38 5.79
N GLY A 39 18.39 -0.54 6.86
CA GLY A 39 18.87 -1.16 8.08
C GLY A 39 19.95 -0.34 8.80
N ASN A 40 19.74 0.97 8.92
CA ASN A 40 20.63 1.91 9.59
C ASN A 40 19.87 2.70 10.69
N LEU A 41 20.44 3.79 11.19
CA LEU A 41 19.88 4.64 12.24
C LEU A 41 19.57 6.06 11.72
N LEU A 42 19.33 6.20 10.41
CA LEU A 42 19.09 7.50 9.76
C LEU A 42 17.77 8.12 10.22
N ASN A 43 17.76 9.43 10.48
CA ASN A 43 16.55 10.20 10.80
C ASN A 43 16.03 11.04 9.61
N CYS A 44 16.89 11.30 8.62
CA CYS A 44 16.59 11.96 7.35
C CYS A 44 17.60 11.46 6.29
N LEU A 45 17.41 11.89 5.03
CA LEU A 45 18.26 11.49 3.89
C LEU A 45 19.24 12.59 3.47
N LYS A 46 19.55 13.54 4.36
CA LYS A 46 20.59 14.55 4.08
C LYS A 46 21.93 13.84 3.82
N GLY A 47 22.63 14.28 2.77
CA GLY A 47 23.87 13.66 2.31
C GLY A 47 23.68 12.52 1.29
N ALA A 48 22.46 12.05 1.08
CA ALA A 48 22.18 11.04 0.06
C ALA A 48 22.60 11.48 -1.36
N PRO A 49 22.88 10.52 -2.27
CA PRO A 49 23.13 10.83 -3.67
C PRO A 49 21.97 11.60 -4.30
N ALA A 50 22.27 12.76 -4.87
CA ALA A 50 21.27 13.57 -5.57
C ALA A 50 20.81 12.95 -6.90
N LYS A 51 21.61 12.05 -7.49
CA LYS A 51 21.30 11.35 -8.75
C LYS A 51 21.55 9.86 -8.59
N VAL A 52 20.48 9.08 -8.64
CA VAL A 52 20.51 7.61 -8.66
C VAL A 52 19.74 7.14 -9.90
N LYS A 53 20.34 6.25 -10.70
CA LYS A 53 19.72 5.78 -11.94
C LYS A 53 18.81 4.57 -11.74
N GLY A 54 19.14 3.71 -10.79
CA GLY A 54 18.37 2.52 -10.44
C GLY A 54 17.38 2.79 -9.31
N SER A 55 17.37 1.89 -8.33
CA SER A 55 16.53 1.93 -7.14
C SER A 55 17.24 2.65 -5.98
N PHE A 56 16.44 3.18 -5.05
CA PHE A 56 16.90 3.80 -3.82
C PHE A 56 16.18 3.13 -2.64
N ASP A 57 16.92 2.35 -1.87
CA ASP A 57 16.41 1.66 -0.68
C ASP A 57 16.92 2.37 0.58
N CYS A 58 15.99 2.94 1.34
CA CYS A 58 16.20 3.53 2.65
C CYS A 58 15.30 2.91 3.73
N SER A 59 14.83 1.69 3.47
CA SER A 59 13.96 0.96 4.38
C SER A 59 14.64 0.67 5.72
N ARG A 60 13.83 0.36 6.75
CA ARG A 60 14.32 -0.10 8.07
C ARG A 60 15.32 0.88 8.71
N ASN A 61 14.95 2.15 8.74
CA ASN A 61 15.69 3.23 9.39
C ASN A 61 14.83 3.87 10.50
N ARG A 62 15.15 5.11 10.91
CA ARG A 62 14.35 5.91 11.86
C ARG A 62 13.88 7.20 11.20
N LEU A 63 13.63 7.16 9.88
CA LEU A 63 13.29 8.35 9.10
C LEU A 63 11.96 8.92 9.60
N ILE A 64 11.97 10.22 9.91
CA ILE A 64 10.76 11.00 10.22
C ILE A 64 10.34 11.91 9.06
N ALA A 65 11.24 12.11 8.09
CA ALA A 65 11.02 12.85 6.86
C ALA A 65 11.92 12.32 5.74
N LEU A 66 11.49 12.51 4.49
CA LEU A 66 12.24 12.13 3.29
C LEU A 66 13.13 13.26 2.76
N THR A 67 13.37 14.30 3.56
CA THR A 67 14.24 15.42 3.18
C THR A 67 15.64 14.93 2.77
N GLY A 68 16.03 15.23 1.54
CA GLY A 68 17.30 14.79 0.94
C GLY A 68 17.18 13.60 -0.02
N ALA A 69 15.99 13.00 -0.15
CA ALA A 69 15.74 11.97 -1.17
C ALA A 69 16.02 12.50 -2.59
N PRO A 70 16.44 11.62 -3.52
CA PRO A 70 16.53 11.98 -4.93
C PRO A 70 15.14 12.33 -5.47
N ARG A 71 15.08 13.34 -6.36
CA ARG A 71 13.79 13.84 -6.89
C ARG A 71 13.15 12.95 -7.95
N LYS A 72 13.94 12.14 -8.65
CA LYS A 72 13.48 11.28 -9.76
C LYS A 72 14.25 9.98 -9.74
N LEU A 73 13.53 8.87 -9.90
CA LEU A 73 14.07 7.52 -10.00
C LEU A 73 13.38 6.77 -11.13
N LYS A 74 14.07 5.78 -11.69
CA LYS A 74 13.45 4.84 -12.64
C LYS A 74 13.07 3.52 -11.99
N GLY A 75 13.80 3.12 -10.94
CA GLY A 75 13.58 1.89 -10.19
C GLY A 75 12.61 2.08 -9.03
N LEU A 76 12.80 1.27 -8.00
CA LEU A 76 12.03 1.33 -6.75
C LEU A 76 12.55 2.46 -5.85
N PHE A 77 11.64 3.21 -5.24
CA PHE A 77 11.94 3.96 -4.02
C PHE A 77 11.32 3.23 -2.83
N ASP A 78 12.16 2.65 -1.97
CA ASP A 78 11.74 1.95 -0.77
C ASP A 78 12.06 2.77 0.48
N CYS A 79 11.02 3.23 1.16
CA CYS A 79 11.10 3.93 2.45
C CYS A 79 10.34 3.17 3.56
N SER A 80 10.09 1.88 3.35
CA SER A 80 9.32 1.05 4.28
C SER A 80 10.00 0.86 5.64
N GLY A 81 9.22 0.58 6.68
CA GLY A 81 9.76 0.27 8.01
C GLY A 81 10.49 1.45 8.64
N ASN A 82 9.86 2.63 8.60
CA ASN A 82 10.39 3.88 9.16
C ASN A 82 9.38 4.49 10.16
N LEU A 83 9.58 5.76 10.53
CA LEU A 83 8.72 6.50 11.46
C LEU A 83 8.00 7.66 10.76
N LEU A 84 7.80 7.56 9.44
CA LEU A 84 7.22 8.63 8.62
C LEU A 84 5.77 8.86 9.01
N VAL A 85 5.42 10.12 9.24
CA VAL A 85 4.03 10.58 9.40
C VAL A 85 3.48 11.23 8.14
N SER A 86 4.37 11.56 7.20
CA SER A 86 4.08 12.08 5.86
C SER A 86 5.20 11.64 4.91
N ILE A 87 4.87 11.53 3.63
CA ILE A 87 5.81 11.25 2.53
C ILE A 87 6.19 12.50 1.74
N TYR A 88 5.88 13.71 2.22
CA TYR A 88 6.42 14.93 1.61
C TYR A 88 7.95 14.87 1.53
N GLY A 89 8.47 15.17 0.33
CA GLY A 89 9.88 15.06 0.00
C GLY A 89 10.28 13.71 -0.62
N ALA A 90 9.33 12.79 -0.83
CA ALA A 90 9.51 11.65 -1.72
C ALA A 90 9.91 12.09 -3.15
N PRO A 91 10.46 11.17 -3.97
CA PRO A 91 10.63 11.42 -5.39
C PRO A 91 9.29 11.78 -6.07
N LEU A 92 9.33 12.70 -7.03
CA LEU A 92 8.16 13.08 -7.82
C LEU A 92 7.80 12.01 -8.87
N GLU A 93 8.80 11.28 -9.34
CA GLU A 93 8.67 10.22 -10.35
C GLU A 93 9.47 9.00 -9.89
N THR A 94 8.84 7.82 -9.92
CA THR A 94 9.50 6.54 -9.60
C THR A 94 8.90 5.37 -10.40
N GLY A 95 9.64 4.27 -10.51
CA GLY A 95 9.13 3.03 -11.09
C GLY A 95 8.11 2.38 -10.16
N SER A 96 8.55 1.99 -8.98
CA SER A 96 7.70 1.51 -7.88
C SER A 96 7.89 2.37 -6.64
N PHE A 97 6.90 2.41 -5.75
CA PHE A 97 6.95 3.16 -4.51
C PHE A 97 6.48 2.29 -3.33
N ASN A 98 7.39 2.04 -2.38
CA ASN A 98 7.08 1.33 -1.15
C ASN A 98 7.23 2.28 0.05
N CYS A 99 6.11 2.57 0.70
CA CYS A 99 6.03 3.36 1.93
C CYS A 99 5.36 2.59 3.07
N SER A 100 5.30 1.25 2.95
CA SER A 100 4.66 0.38 3.94
C SER A 100 5.32 0.44 5.31
N SER A 101 4.61 -0.01 6.34
CA SER A 101 5.14 -0.10 7.72
C SER A 101 5.68 1.24 8.23
N ASN A 102 4.84 2.27 8.17
CA ASN A 102 5.13 3.62 8.65
C ASN A 102 3.99 4.07 9.59
N ARG A 103 3.86 5.39 9.81
CA ARG A 103 2.81 6.01 10.63
C ARG A 103 1.98 7.01 9.81
N LEU A 104 1.87 6.76 8.50
CA LEU A 104 1.20 7.67 7.57
C LEU A 104 -0.30 7.70 7.85
N ARG A 105 -0.88 8.90 7.80
CA ARG A 105 -2.34 9.13 7.90
C ARG A 105 -2.95 9.60 6.58
N SER A 106 -2.11 9.99 5.64
CA SER A 106 -2.47 10.43 4.29
C SER A 106 -1.34 10.05 3.32
N LEU A 107 -1.67 9.92 2.04
CA LEU A 107 -0.72 9.72 0.95
C LEU A 107 -0.39 11.03 0.22
N GLN A 108 -0.82 12.19 0.73
CA GLN A 108 -0.40 13.47 0.20
C GLN A 108 1.14 13.59 0.18
N GLY A 109 1.67 13.95 -0.98
CA GLY A 109 3.11 13.96 -1.26
C GLY A 109 3.67 12.67 -1.83
N ALA A 110 2.83 11.67 -2.14
CA ALA A 110 3.21 10.53 -2.98
C ALA A 110 3.73 11.00 -4.35
N PRO A 111 4.52 10.17 -5.06
CA PRO A 111 4.96 10.50 -6.41
C PRO A 111 3.77 10.75 -7.35
N ASP A 112 3.90 11.75 -8.22
CA ASP A 112 2.88 12.09 -9.22
C ASP A 112 2.74 10.96 -10.26
N GLU A 113 3.84 10.25 -10.54
CA GLU A 113 3.90 9.11 -11.46
C GLU A 113 4.54 7.89 -10.77
N VAL A 114 3.77 6.80 -10.64
CA VAL A 114 4.24 5.48 -10.22
C VAL A 114 3.90 4.48 -11.33
N ARG A 115 4.93 3.88 -11.92
CA ARG A 115 4.78 3.09 -13.16
C ARG A 115 4.35 1.66 -12.93
N PHE A 116 4.72 1.07 -11.80
CA PHE A 116 4.51 -0.33 -11.48
C PHE A 116 3.76 -0.45 -10.16
N ASP A 117 4.46 -0.77 -9.07
CA ASP A 117 3.83 -1.14 -7.81
C ASP A 117 3.76 0.04 -6.85
N PHE A 118 2.66 0.09 -6.09
CA PHE A 118 2.47 1.03 -5.00
C PHE A 118 2.05 0.30 -3.73
N ASP A 119 2.91 0.34 -2.71
CA ASP A 119 2.65 -0.28 -1.41
C ASP A 119 2.62 0.77 -0.30
N CYS A 120 1.44 0.92 0.31
CA CYS A 120 1.18 1.74 1.49
C CYS A 120 0.60 0.93 2.66
N SER A 121 0.76 -0.39 2.64
CA SER A 121 0.29 -1.29 3.69
C SER A 121 0.88 -0.98 5.06
N HIS A 122 0.21 -1.42 6.13
CA HIS A 122 0.67 -1.26 7.51
C HIS A 122 0.95 0.20 7.88
N ASN A 123 -0.06 1.05 7.70
CA ASN A 123 -0.03 2.47 8.08
C ASN A 123 -1.26 2.80 8.94
N GLN A 124 -1.58 4.08 9.10
CA GLN A 124 -2.74 4.59 9.83
C GLN A 124 -3.67 5.37 8.88
N LEU A 125 -3.74 4.96 7.61
CA LEU A 125 -4.54 5.64 6.59
C LEU A 125 -6.03 5.45 6.86
N SER A 126 -6.78 6.54 6.92
CA SER A 126 -8.26 6.52 6.97
C SER A 126 -8.90 6.78 5.61
N SER A 127 -8.13 7.27 4.63
CA SER A 127 -8.51 7.42 3.23
C SER A 127 -7.31 7.16 2.32
N LEU A 128 -7.57 6.97 1.02
CA LEU A 128 -6.54 6.88 -0.01
C LEU A 128 -6.28 8.23 -0.70
N ASP A 129 -6.65 9.35 -0.07
CA ASP A 129 -6.37 10.68 -0.63
C ASP A 129 -4.86 10.88 -0.83
N GLY A 130 -4.48 11.27 -2.05
CA GLY A 130 -3.10 11.36 -2.53
C GLY A 130 -2.52 10.06 -3.11
N ALA A 131 -3.28 8.97 -3.19
CA ALA A 131 -2.85 7.76 -3.91
C ALA A 131 -2.74 8.01 -5.42
N PRO A 132 -1.90 7.26 -6.15
CA PRO A 132 -1.89 7.30 -7.62
C PRO A 132 -3.23 6.82 -8.19
N GLU A 133 -3.73 7.53 -9.19
CA GLU A 133 -5.00 7.21 -9.85
C GLU A 133 -4.92 5.93 -10.71
N PHE A 134 -3.74 5.67 -11.29
CA PHE A 134 -3.49 4.52 -12.17
C PHE A 134 -2.25 3.76 -11.72
N VAL A 135 -2.37 2.43 -11.64
CA VAL A 135 -1.28 1.55 -11.16
C VAL A 135 -1.14 0.38 -12.13
N ASN A 136 -0.04 0.33 -12.89
CA ASN A 136 0.18 -0.75 -13.86
C ASN A 136 0.76 -2.03 -13.24
N GLY A 137 1.10 -2.01 -11.95
CA GLY A 137 1.50 -3.18 -11.18
C GLY A 137 0.49 -3.48 -10.09
N HIS A 138 1.00 -3.80 -8.91
CA HIS A 138 0.23 -4.13 -7.72
C HIS A 138 -0.09 -2.89 -6.89
N PHE A 139 -1.28 -2.86 -6.29
CA PHE A 139 -1.65 -1.86 -5.30
C PHE A 139 -1.97 -2.51 -3.96
N PHE A 140 -1.16 -2.19 -2.94
CA PHE A 140 -1.29 -2.76 -1.62
C PHE A 140 -1.58 -1.66 -0.59
N CYS A 141 -2.75 -1.73 0.03
CA CYS A 141 -3.20 -0.83 1.10
C CYS A 141 -3.69 -1.59 2.34
N SER A 142 -3.28 -2.85 2.49
CA SER A 142 -3.70 -3.71 3.59
C SER A 142 -3.27 -3.20 4.96
N ASN A 143 -3.99 -3.61 6.01
CA ASN A 143 -3.69 -3.27 7.41
C ASN A 143 -3.60 -1.76 7.65
N ASN A 144 -4.68 -1.05 7.27
CA ASN A 144 -4.89 0.36 7.51
C ASN A 144 -6.22 0.56 8.27
N LEU A 145 -6.74 1.79 8.30
CA LEU A 145 -7.99 2.16 8.96
C LEU A 145 -9.05 2.60 7.95
N LEU A 146 -8.96 2.13 6.69
CA LEU A 146 -9.84 2.55 5.61
C LEU A 146 -11.28 2.07 5.87
N GLU A 147 -12.25 2.97 5.83
CA GLU A 147 -13.68 2.64 5.95
C GLU A 147 -14.38 2.50 4.59
N ASN A 148 -13.76 3.07 3.55
CA ASN A 148 -14.11 2.92 2.15
C ASN A 148 -12.83 3.04 1.28
N LEU A 149 -12.97 2.83 -0.03
CA LEU A 149 -11.86 2.94 -1.00
C LEU A 149 -11.96 4.21 -1.87
N GLU A 150 -12.66 5.25 -1.39
CA GLU A 150 -12.66 6.52 -2.12
C GLU A 150 -11.24 7.08 -2.26
N HIS A 151 -11.00 7.72 -3.40
CA HIS A 151 -9.69 8.24 -3.82
C HIS A 151 -8.62 7.17 -4.05
N GLY A 152 -8.98 5.88 -4.00
CA GLY A 152 -8.10 4.81 -4.47
C GLY A 152 -7.92 4.82 -5.99
N PRO A 153 -7.02 3.95 -6.51
CA PRO A 153 -6.79 3.85 -7.94
C PRO A 153 -8.06 3.43 -8.68
N VAL A 154 -8.24 3.99 -9.88
CA VAL A 154 -9.36 3.65 -10.77
C VAL A 154 -9.11 2.32 -11.46
N GLU A 155 -7.86 2.07 -11.87
CA GLU A 155 -7.43 0.83 -12.52
C GLU A 155 -6.14 0.29 -11.91
N VAL A 156 -6.12 -1.02 -11.68
CA VAL A 156 -4.94 -1.78 -11.22
C VAL A 156 -4.72 -2.97 -12.13
N SER A 157 -3.54 -3.04 -12.76
CA SER A 157 -3.23 -4.11 -13.71
C SER A 157 -2.68 -5.39 -13.05
N GLY A 158 -2.25 -5.30 -11.78
CA GLY A 158 -1.87 -6.44 -10.96
C GLY A 158 -2.89 -6.74 -9.87
N ASP A 159 -2.38 -7.23 -8.75
CA ASP A 159 -3.18 -7.55 -7.57
C ASP A 159 -3.57 -6.28 -6.80
N PHE A 160 -4.76 -6.33 -6.19
CA PHE A 160 -5.25 -5.29 -5.30
C PHE A 160 -5.51 -5.89 -3.91
N ASN A 161 -4.70 -5.49 -2.92
CA ASN A 161 -4.84 -5.97 -1.55
C ASN A 161 -5.32 -4.86 -0.62
N CYS A 162 -6.56 -5.00 -0.16
CA CYS A 162 -7.26 -4.11 0.76
C CYS A 162 -7.57 -4.77 2.11
N SER A 163 -6.97 -5.94 2.39
CA SER A 163 -7.26 -6.74 3.57
C SER A 163 -6.95 -6.03 4.90
N GLY A 164 -7.59 -6.46 5.97
CA GLY A 164 -7.31 -5.95 7.32
C GLY A 164 -7.61 -4.45 7.49
N ASN A 165 -8.65 -3.95 6.81
CA ASN A 165 -9.14 -2.58 6.94
C ASN A 165 -10.47 -2.56 7.72
N ARG A 166 -11.17 -1.43 7.70
CA ARG A 166 -12.47 -1.21 8.35
C ARG A 166 -13.59 -1.03 7.32
N LEU A 167 -13.42 -1.55 6.11
CA LEU A 167 -14.38 -1.35 5.03
C LEU A 167 -15.73 -1.90 5.45
N THR A 168 -16.78 -1.08 5.39
CA THR A 168 -18.16 -1.48 5.69
C THR A 168 -18.96 -1.78 4.42
N SER A 169 -18.43 -1.37 3.27
CA SER A 169 -18.99 -1.54 1.95
C SER A 169 -17.87 -1.79 0.95
N LEU A 170 -18.15 -2.53 -0.14
CA LEU A 170 -17.26 -2.64 -1.29
C LEU A 170 -17.71 -1.73 -2.45
N GLN A 171 -18.44 -0.66 -2.14
CA GLN A 171 -18.63 0.45 -3.07
C GLN A 171 -17.30 1.20 -3.27
N ARG A 172 -17.17 1.89 -4.41
CA ARG A 172 -15.97 2.66 -4.77
C ARG A 172 -14.70 1.83 -4.96
N PHE A 173 -14.87 0.54 -5.26
CA PHE A 173 -13.75 -0.30 -5.72
C PHE A 173 -13.18 0.22 -7.04
N PRO A 174 -11.90 -0.07 -7.32
CA PRO A 174 -11.33 0.14 -8.65
C PRO A 174 -12.26 -0.45 -9.71
N LYS A 175 -12.46 0.28 -10.80
CA LYS A 175 -13.31 -0.18 -11.91
C LYS A 175 -12.74 -1.44 -12.56
N LYS A 176 -11.43 -1.59 -12.50
CA LYS A 176 -10.71 -2.73 -13.08
C LYS A 176 -9.56 -3.15 -12.17
N VAL A 177 -9.57 -4.43 -11.80
CA VAL A 177 -8.44 -5.14 -11.19
C VAL A 177 -8.19 -6.36 -12.07
N ALA A 178 -7.01 -6.47 -12.67
CA ALA A 178 -6.72 -7.59 -13.57
C ALA A 178 -6.10 -8.80 -12.84
N GLY A 179 -5.45 -8.58 -11.69
CA GLY A 179 -4.93 -9.63 -10.82
C GLY A 179 -5.92 -10.10 -9.75
N ALA A 180 -5.36 -10.68 -8.70
CA ALA A 180 -6.12 -11.13 -7.53
C ALA A 180 -6.62 -9.95 -6.70
N LEU A 181 -7.81 -10.14 -6.12
CA LEU A 181 -8.42 -9.20 -5.18
C LEU A 181 -8.48 -9.83 -3.80
N ASP A 182 -7.79 -9.21 -2.83
CA ASP A 182 -7.89 -9.59 -1.43
C ASP A 182 -8.47 -8.46 -0.59
N CYS A 183 -9.63 -8.70 0.00
CA CYS A 183 -10.27 -7.80 0.94
C CYS A 183 -10.70 -8.51 2.22
N SER A 184 -10.04 -9.62 2.54
CA SER A 184 -10.21 -10.37 3.78
C SER A 184 -10.02 -9.48 5.02
N GLY A 185 -10.60 -9.88 6.16
CA GLY A 185 -10.46 -9.11 7.41
C GLY A 185 -11.14 -7.74 7.41
N ASN A 186 -12.07 -7.47 6.50
CA ASN A 186 -12.93 -6.28 6.52
C ASN A 186 -14.36 -6.61 6.99
N PRO A 187 -15.04 -5.70 7.71
CA PRO A 187 -16.46 -5.87 8.03
C PRO A 187 -17.36 -6.14 6.80
N ALA A 188 -17.08 -5.49 5.67
CA ALA A 188 -17.82 -5.62 4.40
C ALA A 188 -17.79 -7.03 3.81
N VAL A 189 -16.82 -7.85 4.24
CA VAL A 189 -16.64 -9.22 3.77
C VAL A 189 -16.98 -10.26 4.82
N SER A 190 -17.21 -9.83 6.05
CA SER A 190 -17.57 -10.68 7.18
C SER A 190 -19.04 -11.09 7.10
N CYS A 191 -19.32 -12.35 7.44
CA CYS A 191 -20.67 -12.86 7.63
C CYS A 191 -21.03 -12.99 9.12
N ASP A 192 -20.26 -12.37 10.03
CA ASP A 192 -20.42 -12.53 11.48
C ASP A 192 -21.76 -11.96 11.98
N THR A 193 -22.37 -11.04 11.23
CA THR A 193 -23.70 -10.49 11.52
C THR A 193 -24.85 -11.40 11.05
N ALA A 194 -24.58 -12.46 10.26
CA ALA A 194 -25.60 -13.28 9.62
C ALA A 194 -26.15 -14.45 10.49
N ARG A 195 -25.58 -14.70 11.68
CA ARG A 195 -26.24 -15.17 12.93
C ARG A 195 -25.21 -15.78 13.87
N GLN A 196 -25.26 -15.32 15.11
CA GLN A 196 -24.56 -15.86 16.28
C GLN A 196 -25.20 -17.17 16.81
N GLU A 197 -25.72 -18.05 15.92
CA GLU A 197 -26.30 -19.33 16.32
C GLU A 197 -25.30 -20.46 15.96
N PRO A 198 -24.84 -21.26 16.93
CA PRO A 198 -23.93 -22.37 16.66
C PRO A 198 -24.61 -23.43 15.78
N GLY A 199 -24.12 -23.60 14.55
CA GLY A 199 -24.58 -24.64 13.61
C GLY A 199 -24.91 -24.15 12.19
N ASN A 200 -25.04 -22.84 11.97
CA ASN A 200 -25.39 -22.31 10.65
C ASN A 200 -24.22 -22.39 9.66
N ARG A 201 -24.49 -22.92 8.47
CA ARG A 201 -23.56 -22.92 7.34
C ARG A 201 -23.88 -21.73 6.44
N CYS A 202 -23.05 -20.69 6.52
CA CYS A 202 -23.22 -19.48 5.72
C CYS A 202 -22.37 -19.53 4.45
N VAL A 203 -22.97 -19.24 3.31
CA VAL A 203 -22.32 -19.07 2.01
C VAL A 203 -22.34 -17.59 1.66
N ARG A 204 -21.22 -17.11 1.11
CA ARG A 204 -21.03 -15.72 0.73
C ARG A 204 -21.24 -15.55 -0.77
N LEU A 205 -22.02 -14.55 -1.16
CA LEU A 205 -22.16 -14.09 -2.53
C LEU A 205 -21.72 -12.62 -2.61
N VAL A 206 -20.81 -12.34 -3.55
CA VAL A 206 -20.37 -10.97 -3.87
C VAL A 206 -20.90 -10.63 -5.26
N GLN A 207 -21.73 -9.60 -5.37
CA GLN A 207 -22.31 -9.17 -6.63
C GLN A 207 -22.31 -7.63 -6.70
N GLY A 208 -21.62 -7.05 -7.69
CA GLY A 208 -21.61 -5.60 -7.93
C GLY A 208 -21.12 -4.75 -6.75
N GLY A 209 -20.13 -5.22 -5.97
CA GLY A 209 -19.63 -4.51 -4.79
C GLY A 209 -20.51 -4.63 -3.54
N ALA A 210 -21.62 -5.38 -3.59
CA ALA A 210 -22.39 -5.76 -2.42
C ALA A 210 -22.04 -7.19 -1.99
N THR A 211 -21.74 -7.38 -0.71
CA THR A 211 -21.63 -8.71 -0.09
C THR A 211 -22.99 -9.08 0.50
N ARG A 212 -23.53 -10.24 0.12
CA ARG A 212 -24.69 -10.86 0.78
C ARG A 212 -24.27 -12.21 1.36
N CYS A 213 -24.62 -12.41 2.62
CA CYS A 213 -24.42 -13.68 3.31
C CYS A 213 -25.75 -14.45 3.32
N TYR A 214 -25.71 -15.70 2.88
CA TYR A 214 -26.85 -16.61 2.89
C TYR A 214 -26.54 -17.73 3.87
N CYS A 215 -27.27 -17.80 4.97
CA CYS A 215 -27.13 -18.86 5.95
C CYS A 215 -28.27 -19.85 5.83
N GLN A 216 -27.96 -21.14 5.71
CA GLN A 216 -28.97 -22.19 5.90
C GLN A 216 -29.08 -22.50 7.41
N ASP A 217 -30.30 -22.39 7.94
CA ASP A 217 -30.62 -22.90 9.28
C ASP A 217 -30.52 -24.43 9.25
N SER A 218 -29.69 -25.00 10.11
CA SER A 218 -29.53 -26.46 10.24
C SER A 218 -30.62 -27.12 11.09
N ASN A 219 -31.66 -26.38 11.48
CA ASN A 219 -32.70 -26.86 12.39
C ASN A 219 -33.93 -27.41 11.62
N PRO A 220 -34.15 -28.74 11.59
CA PRO A 220 -35.22 -29.37 10.80
C PRO A 220 -36.65 -29.12 11.33
N ALA A 221 -36.82 -28.35 12.42
CA ALA A 221 -38.10 -28.21 13.12
C ALA A 221 -38.96 -26.99 12.73
N LYS A 222 -38.52 -26.11 11.82
CA LYS A 222 -39.33 -24.98 11.32
C LYS A 222 -39.11 -24.74 9.82
N PRO A 223 -40.09 -25.00 8.95
CA PRO A 223 -40.03 -24.54 7.56
C PRO A 223 -40.25 -23.02 7.56
N VAL A 224 -39.18 -22.24 7.51
CA VAL A 224 -39.28 -20.79 7.25
C VAL A 224 -39.44 -20.63 5.74
N ALA A 225 -40.54 -19.99 5.34
CA ALA A 225 -40.80 -19.62 3.96
C ALA A 225 -39.64 -18.75 3.44
N LEU A 226 -38.94 -19.26 2.41
CA LEU A 226 -38.12 -18.43 1.55
C LEU A 226 -39.07 -17.54 0.75
N SER A 227 -39.18 -16.27 1.13
CA SER A 227 -39.93 -15.29 0.34
C SER A 227 -39.35 -15.23 -1.09
N PRO A 228 -40.21 -15.18 -2.14
CA PRO A 228 -39.78 -15.22 -3.53
C PRO A 228 -39.15 -13.88 -3.98
N PRO A 229 -38.44 -13.86 -5.13
CA PRO A 229 -37.61 -12.73 -5.54
C PRO A 229 -38.47 -11.54 -5.95
N SER A 230 -38.17 -10.36 -5.44
CA SER A 230 -38.63 -9.12 -6.07
C SER A 230 -37.66 -8.73 -7.19
N SER A 231 -38.03 -9.11 -8.42
CA SER A 231 -37.49 -8.73 -9.73
C SER A 231 -37.53 -7.20 -9.99
N PRO A 232 -37.15 -6.74 -11.20
CA PRO A 232 -35.82 -6.61 -11.81
C PRO A 232 -35.40 -5.10 -11.88
N ILE A 233 -34.45 -4.72 -12.75
CA ILE A 233 -34.09 -3.33 -13.18
C ILE A 233 -32.91 -2.74 -12.36
N ASN A 234 -31.75 -2.32 -12.89
CA ASN A 234 -31.39 -1.85 -14.23
C ASN A 234 -29.91 -2.15 -14.55
N THR A 235 -29.64 -2.60 -15.77
CA THR A 235 -28.38 -2.36 -16.48
C THR A 235 -28.10 -0.87 -16.60
N ALA A 236 -26.88 -0.41 -16.33
CA ALA A 236 -26.28 0.75 -17.00
C ALA A 236 -24.75 0.78 -16.80
N ILE A 237 -24.04 0.45 -17.89
CA ILE A 237 -22.81 1.05 -18.44
C ILE A 237 -21.62 1.29 -17.50
#